data_AF-A0A6B3HNF2-F1
#
_entry.id   AF-A0A6B3HNF2-F1
#
_cell.length_a   1.000
_cell.length_b   1.000
_cell.length_c   1.000
_cell.angle_alpha   90.00
_cell.angle_beta   90.00
_cell.angle_gamma   90.00
#
_symmetry.space_group_name_H-M   'P 1'
#
loop_
_entity.id
_entity.type
_entity.pdbx_description
1 polymer ?
#
loop_
_entity_poly.entity_id
_entity_poly.type
_entity_poly.pdbx_seq_one_letter_code
_entity_poly.pdbx_strand_id
1 'polypeptide(L)'
;FLFLSLPAFLLIRIDGILPITVGMLLLGLSLVCMLGTMSAALPALFPTHVRYGSLSVGYNLSASIFGGTTPLVITALISWTGSNLMPAYYAMAAALVGVISVACMKETAQQPLAGSPPSVETDEEAAELVHAQAPEPKF
;
A
#
# COMPACT_ATOMS: atom_id res chain seq x y z
N PHE A 1 -8.71 -3.24 -5.94
CA PHE A 1 -8.84 -2.23 -7.01
C PHE A 1 -8.71 -2.80 -8.42
N LEU A 2 -7.62 -3.51 -8.79
CA LEU A 2 -7.38 -3.93 -10.18
C LEU A 2 -8.57 -4.59 -10.91
N PHE A 3 -9.24 -5.56 -10.27
CA PHE A 3 -10.41 -6.23 -10.86
C PHE A 3 -11.74 -5.71 -10.33
N LEU A 4 -11.77 -5.24 -9.09
CA LEU A 4 -13.01 -4.82 -8.40
C LEU A 4 -13.49 -3.42 -8.80
N SER A 5 -12.61 -2.54 -9.29
CA SER A 5 -13.01 -1.17 -9.63
C SER A 5 -14.05 -1.15 -10.75
N LEU A 6 -13.85 -1.91 -11.83
CA LEU A 6 -14.79 -1.91 -12.97
C LEU A 6 -16.22 -2.39 -12.60
N PRO A 7 -16.42 -3.56 -11.97
CA PRO A 7 -17.76 -3.99 -11.56
C PRO A 7 -18.37 -3.07 -10.48
N ALA A 8 -17.57 -2.50 -9.59
CA ALA A 8 -18.07 -1.56 -8.59
C ALA A 8 -18.61 -0.27 -9.22
N PHE A 9 -17.87 0.33 -10.17
CA PHE A 9 -18.34 1.52 -10.87
C PHE A 9 -19.52 1.23 -11.80
N LEU A 10 -19.63 0.03 -12.37
CA LEU A 10 -20.83 -0.38 -13.11
C LEU A 10 -22.05 -0.47 -12.19
N LEU A 11 -21.91 -1.05 -10.99
CA LEU A 11 -23.00 -1.11 -9.99
C LEU A 11 -23.44 0.28 -9.53
N ILE A 12 -22.50 1.21 -9.32
CA ILE A 12 -22.80 2.59 -8.92
C ILE A 12 -23.58 3.34 -10.01
N ARG A 13 -23.45 2.96 -11.28
CA ARG A 13 -24.20 3.57 -12.39
C ARG A 13 -25.63 3.06 -12.50
N ILE A 14 -25.97 1.96 -11.84
CA ILE A 14 -27.35 1.44 -11.83
C ILE A 14 -28.13 2.27 -10.80
N ASP A 15 -29.23 2.87 -11.24
CA ASP A 15 -30.12 3.60 -10.33
C ASP A 15 -30.64 2.67 -9.23
N GLY A 16 -30.46 3.09 -7.97
CA GLY A 16 -30.95 2.37 -6.80
C GLY A 16 -29.95 2.36 -5.65
N ILE A 17 -30.48 2.44 -4.43
CA ILE A 17 -29.67 2.47 -3.21
C ILE A 17 -28.84 1.18 -3.05
N LEU A 18 -29.44 0.03 -3.36
CA LEU A 18 -28.79 -1.27 -3.18
C LEU A 18 -27.56 -1.46 -4.11
N PRO A 19 -27.65 -1.28 -5.45
CA PRO A 19 -26.48 -1.34 -6.32
C PRO A 19 -25.36 -0.38 -5.94
N ILE A 20 -25.70 0.88 -5.62
CA ILE A 20 -24.74 1.89 -5.20
C ILE A 20 -24.03 1.44 -3.92
N THR A 21 -24.77 0.95 -2.93
CA THR A 21 -24.22 0.49 -1.65
C THR A 21 -23.25 -0.68 -1.87
N VAL A 22 -23.64 -1.68 -2.68
CA VAL A 22 -22.77 -2.83 -2.99
C VAL A 22 -21.52 -2.38 -3.74
N GLY A 23 -21.64 -1.47 -4.71
CA GLY A 23 -20.49 -0.91 -5.43
C GLY A 23 -19.53 -0.16 -4.50
N MET A 24 -20.05 0.67 -3.58
CA MET A 24 -19.23 1.35 -2.57
C MET A 24 -18.56 0.37 -1.60
N LEU A 25 -19.25 -0.70 -1.20
CA LEU A 25 -18.68 -1.74 -0.34
C LEU A 25 -17.52 -2.49 -1.03
N LEU A 26 -17.63 -2.78 -2.33
CA LEU A 26 -16.53 -3.40 -3.09
C LEU A 26 -15.28 -2.51 -3.16
N LEU A 27 -15.47 -1.20 -3.35
CA LEU A 27 -14.37 -0.24 -3.31
C LEU A 27 -13.79 -0.12 -1.89
N GLY A 28 -14.66 -0.06 -0.87
CA GLY A 28 -14.27 -0.01 0.54
C GLY A 28 -13.49 -1.25 0.98
N LEU A 29 -13.92 -2.45 0.60
CA LEU A 29 -13.21 -3.69 0.87
C LEU A 29 -11.82 -3.69 0.24
N SER A 30 -11.73 -3.27 -1.04
CA SER A 30 -10.44 -3.10 -1.71
C SER A 30 -9.51 -2.13 -0.97
N LEU A 31 -10.07 -1.04 -0.45
CA LEU A 31 -9.32 -0.03 0.29
C LEU A 31 -8.81 -0.56 1.64
N VAL A 32 -9.66 -1.28 2.38
CA VAL A 32 -9.31 -1.86 3.69
C VAL A 32 -8.21 -2.91 3.53
N CYS A 33 -8.31 -3.80 2.53
CA CYS A 33 -7.25 -4.78 2.26
C CYS A 33 -5.91 -4.08 1.98
N MET A 34 -5.91 -3.03 1.16
CA MET A 34 -4.70 -2.27 0.84
C MET A 34 -4.12 -1.57 2.09
N LEU A 35 -4.95 -0.87 2.86
CA LEU A 35 -4.52 -0.14 4.04
C LEU A 35 -4.03 -1.09 5.15
N GLY A 36 -4.69 -2.24 5.32
CA GLY A 36 -4.30 -3.28 6.26
C GLY A 36 -2.93 -3.87 5.93
N THR A 37 -2.68 -4.24 4.68
CA THR A 37 -1.37 -4.75 4.25
C THR A 37 -0.29 -3.68 4.33
N MET A 38 -0.63 -2.43 4.00
CA MET A 38 0.26 -1.28 4.08
C MET A 38 0.75 -1.06 5.52
N SER A 39 -0.13 -1.18 6.52
CA SER A 39 0.23 -1.03 7.94
C SER A 39 1.25 -2.07 8.42
N ALA A 40 1.23 -3.30 7.87
CA ALA A 40 2.15 -4.36 8.27
C ALA A 40 3.49 -4.32 7.50
N ALA A 41 3.43 -4.12 6.19
CA ALA A 41 4.60 -4.28 5.31
C ALA A 41 5.54 -3.06 5.30
N LEU A 42 5.00 -1.84 5.26
CA LEU A 42 5.81 -0.63 5.12
C LEU A 42 6.69 -0.34 6.34
N PRO A 43 6.24 -0.50 7.59
CA PRO A 43 7.11 -0.40 8.77
C PRO A 43 8.30 -1.36 8.74
N ALA A 44 8.13 -2.56 8.18
CA ALA A 44 9.18 -3.57 8.13
C ALA A 44 10.34 -3.18 7.19
N LEU A 45 10.06 -2.35 6.17
CA LEU A 45 11.07 -1.88 5.21
C LEU A 45 12.00 -0.79 5.76
N PHE A 46 11.60 -0.08 6.83
CA PHE A 46 12.37 1.04 7.36
C PHE A 46 13.05 0.68 8.70
N PRO A 47 14.31 1.11 8.91
CA PRO A 47 14.98 0.98 10.19
C PRO A 47 14.18 1.63 11.31
N THR A 48 14.16 1.00 12.48
CA THR A 48 13.31 1.38 13.61
C THR A 48 13.42 2.87 14.00
N HIS A 49 14.62 3.46 13.88
CA HIS A 49 14.89 4.85 14.27
C HIS A 49 14.33 5.91 13.29
N VAL A 50 14.08 5.58 12.01
CA VAL A 50 13.54 6.52 11.01
C VAL A 50 12.14 6.14 10.51
N ARG A 51 11.65 4.95 10.86
CA ARG A 51 10.38 4.37 10.40
C ARG A 51 9.22 5.37 10.34
N TYR A 52 8.86 5.99 11.46
CA TYR A 52 7.71 6.91 11.50
C TYR A 52 7.92 8.17 10.64
N GLY A 53 9.14 8.71 10.63
CA GLY A 53 9.49 9.89 9.84
C GLY A 53 9.40 9.61 8.35
N SER A 54 10.05 8.54 7.89
CA SER A 54 10.04 8.13 6.48
C SER A 54 8.64 7.80 5.99
N LEU A 55 7.82 7.10 6.80
CA LEU A 55 6.44 6.79 6.45
C LEU A 55 5.57 8.05 6.35
N SER A 56 5.68 8.95 7.33
CA SER A 56 4.90 10.19 7.32
C SER A 56 5.25 11.06 6.12
N VAL A 57 6.54 11.24 5.82
CA VAL A 57 6.97 12.06 4.67
C VAL A 57 6.51 11.45 3.36
N GLY A 58 6.73 10.15 3.15
CA GLY A 58 6.33 9.46 1.92
C GLY A 58 4.81 9.48 1.71
N TYR A 59 4.04 9.20 2.77
CA TYR A 59 2.57 9.19 2.71
C TYR A 59 2.01 10.59 2.46
N ASN A 60 2.42 11.60 3.23
CA ASN A 60 1.90 12.96 3.09
C ASN A 60 2.29 13.59 1.76
N LEU A 61 3.51 13.37 1.28
CA LEU A 61 3.93 13.87 -0.03
C LEU A 61 3.09 13.25 -1.16
N SER A 62 2.91 11.93 -1.11
CA SER A 62 2.07 11.22 -2.09
C SER A 62 0.62 11.70 -2.03
N ALA A 63 0.05 11.79 -0.82
CA ALA A 63 -1.31 12.28 -0.61
C ALA A 63 -1.48 13.74 -1.07
N SER A 64 -0.48 14.59 -0.86
CA SER A 64 -0.50 15.99 -1.31
C SER A 64 -0.49 16.10 -2.83
N ILE A 65 0.38 15.34 -3.51
CA ILE A 65 0.46 15.34 -4.98
C ILE A 65 -0.80 14.76 -5.59
N PHE A 66 -1.24 13.57 -5.15
CA PHE A 66 -2.32 12.84 -5.80
C PHE A 66 -3.71 13.21 -5.30
N GLY A 67 -3.84 13.83 -4.12
CA GLY A 67 -5.14 14.19 -3.54
C GLY A 67 -5.90 15.21 -4.38
N GLY A 68 -5.21 16.21 -4.92
CA GLY A 68 -5.82 17.24 -5.77
C GLY A 68 -5.71 16.97 -7.27
N THR A 69 -4.63 16.33 -7.73
CA THR A 69 -4.41 16.11 -9.17
C THR A 69 -5.29 15.01 -9.75
N THR A 70 -5.58 13.96 -8.97
CA THR A 70 -6.42 12.84 -9.40
C THR A 70 -7.80 13.27 -9.90
N PRO A 71 -8.61 14.03 -9.14
CA PRO A 71 -9.93 14.48 -9.63
C PRO A 71 -9.81 15.37 -10.88
N LEU A 72 -8.79 16.23 -10.97
CA LEU A 72 -8.56 17.07 -12.15
C LEU A 72 -8.29 16.22 -13.41
N VAL A 73 -7.41 15.22 -13.30
CA VAL A 73 -7.09 14.29 -14.41
C VAL A 73 -8.31 13.46 -14.79
N ILE A 74 -9.04 12.93 -13.80
CA ILE A 74 -10.26 12.15 -14.04
C ILE A 74 -11.30 13.00 -14.76
N THR A 75 -11.56 14.23 -14.31
CA THR A 75 -12.51 15.14 -14.95
C THR A 75 -12.08 15.48 -16.38
N ALA A 76 -10.80 15.73 -16.62
CA ALA A 76 -10.28 15.97 -17.97
C ALA A 76 -10.48 14.75 -18.89
N LEU A 77 -10.20 13.54 -18.39
CA LEU A 77 -10.42 12.29 -19.11
C LEU A 77 -11.91 12.06 -19.41
N ILE A 78 -12.80 12.33 -18.46
CA ILE A 78 -14.25 12.24 -18.68
C ILE A 78 -14.67 13.24 -19.78
N SER A 79 -14.18 14.48 -19.72
CA SER A 79 -14.53 15.51 -20.70
C SER A 79 -14.05 15.17 -22.11
N TRP A 80 -12.91 14.47 -22.24
CA TRP A 80 -12.37 14.09 -23.54
C TRP A 80 -12.99 12.79 -24.09
N THR A 81 -13.23 11.80 -23.22
CA THR A 81 -13.73 10.47 -23.63
C THR A 81 -15.26 10.36 -23.62
N GLY A 82 -15.95 11.24 -22.89
CA GLY A 82 -17.40 11.16 -22.65
C GLY A 82 -17.82 10.00 -21.72
N SER A 83 -16.87 9.26 -21.13
CA SER A 83 -17.17 8.05 -20.36
C SER A 83 -17.09 8.29 -18.85
N ASN A 84 -18.19 8.08 -18.14
CA ASN A 84 -18.23 8.11 -16.67
C ASN A 84 -17.52 6.92 -16.01
N LEU A 85 -16.93 6.00 -16.79
CA LEU A 85 -16.11 4.89 -16.29
C LEU A 85 -14.62 5.23 -16.19
N MET A 86 -14.20 6.41 -16.63
CA MET A 86 -12.81 6.86 -16.50
C MET A 86 -12.23 6.77 -15.08
N PRO A 87 -12.97 7.08 -13.99
CA PRO A 87 -12.44 6.88 -12.63
C PRO A 87 -12.09 5.41 -12.34
N ALA A 88 -12.85 4.46 -12.89
CA ALA A 88 -12.59 3.03 -12.72
C ALA A 88 -11.28 2.63 -13.40
N TYR A 89 -11.09 3.05 -14.66
CA TYR A 89 -9.86 2.76 -15.41
C TYR A 89 -8.63 3.42 -14.79
N TYR A 90 -8.77 4.66 -14.30
CA TYR A 90 -7.70 5.34 -13.58
C TYR A 90 -7.32 4.57 -12.31
N ALA A 91 -8.30 4.12 -11.52
CA ALA A 91 -8.06 3.31 -10.33
C ALA A 91 -7.40 1.95 -10.65
N MET A 92 -7.77 1.32 -11.77
CA MET A 92 -7.14 0.09 -12.25
C MET A 92 -5.68 0.32 -12.65
N ALA A 93 -5.39 1.40 -13.37
CA ALA A 93 -4.02 1.77 -13.74
C ALA A 93 -3.16 2.07 -12.51
N ALA A 94 -3.69 2.84 -11.54
CA ALA A 94 -3.01 3.08 -10.27
C ALA A 94 -2.77 1.77 -9.49
N ALA A 95 -3.72 0.84 -9.52
CA ALA A 95 -3.57 -0.47 -8.90
C ALA A 95 -2.46 -1.30 -9.56
N LEU A 96 -2.29 -1.24 -10.89
CA LEU A 96 -1.17 -1.89 -11.58
C LEU A 96 0.17 -1.34 -11.10
N VAL A 97 0.30 -0.02 -10.98
CA VAL A 97 1.52 0.60 -10.42
C VAL A 97 1.77 0.10 -8.99
N GLY A 98 0.72 0.01 -8.16
CA GLY A 98 0.82 -0.55 -6.82
C GLY A 98 1.29 -2.01 -6.81
N VAL A 99 0.76 -2.85 -7.70
CA VAL A 99 1.19 -4.25 -7.83
C VAL A 99 2.67 -4.35 -8.24
N ILE A 100 3.11 -3.53 -9.20
CA ILE A 100 4.53 -3.48 -9.60
C ILE A 100 5.40 -3.04 -8.43
N SER A 101 5.00 -2.01 -7.68
CA SER A 101 5.73 -1.55 -6.50
C SER A 101 5.88 -2.64 -5.44
N VAL A 102 4.82 -3.40 -5.18
CA VAL A 102 4.85 -4.53 -4.24
C VAL A 102 5.73 -5.66 -4.77
N ALA A 103 5.66 -5.97 -6.06
CA ALA A 103 6.51 -7.00 -6.68
C ALA A 103 8.02 -6.64 -6.62
N CYS A 104 8.34 -5.34 -6.64
CA CYS A 104 9.71 -4.84 -6.50
C CYS A 104 10.15 -4.68 -5.03
N MET A 105 9.25 -4.75 -4.05
CA MET A 105 9.62 -4.72 -2.64
C MET A 105 10.36 -5.99 -2.26
N LYS A 106 11.41 -5.85 -1.45
CA LYS A 106 12.13 -6.99 -0.88
C LYS A 106 11.28 -7.66 0.18
N GLU A 107 11.16 -8.98 0.08
CA GLU A 107 10.51 -9.78 1.12
C GLU A 107 11.25 -9.59 2.44
N THR A 108 10.51 -9.15 3.45
CA THR A 108 11.03 -8.92 4.81
C THR A 108 10.43 -9.94 5.80
N ALA A 109 9.49 -10.78 5.35
CA ALA A 109 8.95 -11.86 6.15
C ALA A 109 10.07 -12.79 6.63
N GLN A 110 10.04 -13.11 7.94
CA GLN A 110 11.00 -13.98 8.63
C GLN A 110 12.43 -13.42 8.78
N GLN A 111 12.66 -12.14 8.48
CA GLN A 111 13.94 -11.48 8.79
C GLN A 111 13.82 -10.61 10.05
N PRO A 112 14.86 -10.55 10.89
CA PRO A 112 14.91 -9.59 12.00
C PRO A 112 14.72 -8.17 11.46
N LEU A 113 13.89 -7.37 12.14
CA LEU A 113 13.73 -5.96 11.77
C LEU A 113 15.06 -5.24 11.96
N ALA A 114 15.51 -4.52 10.93
CA ALA A 114 16.78 -3.80 10.98
C ALA A 114 16.79 -2.81 12.17
N GLY A 115 17.58 -3.12 13.20
CA GLY A 115 17.74 -2.32 14.41
C GLY A 115 16.82 -2.70 15.59
N SER A 116 16.10 -3.82 15.56
CA SER A 116 15.46 -4.39 16.77
C SER A 116 16.41 -5.34 17.50
N PRO A 117 16.49 -5.30 18.84
CA PRO A 117 17.19 -6.33 19.60
C PRO A 117 16.56 -7.72 19.38
N PRO A 118 17.33 -8.82 19.55
CA PRO A 118 16.80 -10.17 19.39
C PRO A 118 15.61 -10.39 20.33
N SER A 119 14.52 -10.92 19.78
CA SER A 119 13.31 -11.25 20.53
C SER A 119 13.42 -12.69 21.02
N VAL A 120 14.25 -12.90 22.05
CA VAL A 120 14.52 -14.21 22.66
C VAL A 120 14.06 -14.23 24.10
N GLU A 121 13.82 -15.43 24.63
CA GLU A 121 13.34 -15.60 26.01
C GLU A 121 14.49 -15.53 27.03
N THR A 122 15.73 -15.74 26.59
CA THR A 122 16.92 -15.77 27.46
C THR A 122 18.06 -14.90 26.93
N ASP A 123 18.82 -14.30 27.84
CA ASP A 123 19.97 -13.44 27.49
C ASP A 123 21.10 -14.22 26.78
N GLU A 124 21.18 -15.53 27.00
CA GLU A 124 22.18 -16.42 26.41
C GLU A 124 21.91 -16.63 24.90
N GLU A 125 20.65 -16.86 24.53
CA GLU A 125 20.19 -16.97 23.14
C GLU A 125 20.33 -15.64 22.37
N ALA A 126 20.20 -14.51 23.07
CA ALA A 126 20.42 -13.17 22.49
C ALA A 126 21.88 -13.01 22.09
N ALA A 127 22.80 -13.40 22.97
CA ALA A 127 24.23 -13.31 22.75
C ALA A 127 24.67 -14.21 21.58
N GLU A 128 24.15 -15.44 21.49
CA GLU A 128 24.43 -16.36 20.37
C GLU A 128 23.98 -15.78 19.02
N LEU A 129 22.77 -15.22 18.94
CA LEU A 129 22.26 -14.63 17.69
C LEU A 129 23.03 -13.38 17.27
N VAL A 130 23.44 -12.54 18.22
CA VAL A 130 24.28 -11.36 17.94
C VAL A 130 25.66 -11.79 17.44
N HIS A 131 26.26 -12.82 18.03
CA HIS A 131 27.54 -13.37 17.58
C HIS A 131 27.44 -14.04 16.20
N ALA A 132 26.34 -14.76 15.91
CA ALA A 132 26.12 -15.40 14.62
C ALA A 132 25.76 -14.42 13.49
N GLN A 133 25.16 -13.27 13.82
CA GLN A 133 24.76 -12.22 12.86
C GLN A 133 25.81 -11.10 12.71
N ALA A 134 26.85 -11.07 13.55
CA ALA A 134 27.93 -10.10 13.41
C ALA A 134 28.71 -10.36 12.11
N PRO A 135 28.87 -9.37 11.23
CA PRO A 135 29.69 -9.55 10.03
C PRO A 135 31.13 -9.87 10.44
N GLU A 136 31.74 -10.90 9.83
CA GLU A 136 33.15 -11.20 10.06
C GLU A 136 33.99 -9.95 9.76
N PRO A 137 34.90 -9.56 10.67
CA PRO A 137 35.78 -8.43 10.43
C PRO A 137 36.66 -8.75 9.22
N LYS A 138 36.41 -8.04 8.11
CA LYS A 138 37.31 -8.02 6.97
C LYS A 138 38.57 -7.26 7.37
N PHE A 139 39.58 -7.98 7.85
CA PHE A 139 40.96 -7.50 7.93
C PHE A 139 41.64 -7.67 6.57
#